data_AF-C3S7U9-F1
#
_entry.id   AF-C3S7U9-F1
#
_cell.length_a   1.000
_cell.length_b   1.000
_cell.length_c   1.000
_cell.angle_alpha   90.00
_cell.angle_beta   90.00
_cell.angle_gamma   90.00
#
_symmetry.space_group_name_H-M   'P 1'
#
loop_
_entity.id
_entity.type
_entity.pdbx_description
1 polymer ?
#
loop_
_entity_poly.entity_id
_entity_poly.type
_entity_poly.pdbx_seq_one_letter_code
_entity_poly.pdbx_strand_id
1 'polypeptide(L)'
;TTKARIWGRTNCNFDASGRGRCQTGDCNGVLDCKSYGQAPNTLAEYALQQYANQDFIDISVIDGFNIPMEFSSASGQCTRKIR
;
A
#
# COMPACT_ATOMS: atom_id res chain seq x y z
N THR A 1 -4.31 5.99 -13.04
CA THR A 1 -4.11 6.53 -11.68
C THR A 1 -2.64 6.87 -11.52
N THR A 2 -2.31 7.97 -10.84
CA THR A 2 -0.91 8.35 -10.55
C THR A 2 -0.67 8.26 -9.04
N LYS A 3 0.49 7.71 -8.63
CA LYS A 3 0.93 7.63 -7.21
C LYS A 3 -0.03 6.89 -6.27
N ALA A 4 -0.56 5.75 -6.70
CA ALA A 4 -1.41 4.92 -5.85
C ALA A 4 -0.56 4.00 -4.97
N ARG A 5 -1.05 3.72 -3.76
CA ARG A 5 -0.32 2.95 -2.73
C ARG A 5 -1.21 1.91 -2.09
N ILE A 6 -0.65 0.73 -1.85
CA ILE A 6 -1.21 -0.32 -0.99
C ILE A 6 -0.20 -0.59 0.11
N TRP A 7 -0.66 -0.71 1.36
CA TRP A 7 0.21 -1.01 2.50
C TRP A 7 -0.52 -1.81 3.56
N GLY A 8 0.25 -2.50 4.40
CA GLY A 8 -0.27 -3.20 5.57
C GLY A 8 -0.33 -2.30 6.80
N ARG A 9 -1.36 -2.47 7.63
CA ARG A 9 -1.49 -1.80 8.95
C ARG A 9 -1.47 -2.85 10.05
N THR A 10 -0.80 -2.55 11.17
CA THR A 10 -0.67 -3.51 12.30
C THR A 10 -1.21 -2.95 13.61
N ASN A 11 -1.65 -3.85 14.48
CA ASN A 11 -2.18 -3.54 15.82
C ASN A 11 -3.25 -2.44 15.78
N CYS A 12 -4.23 -2.63 14.89
CA CYS A 12 -5.33 -1.70 14.73
C CYS A 12 -6.48 -2.03 15.67
N ASN A 13 -7.12 -0.99 16.20
CA ASN A 13 -8.39 -1.09 16.90
C ASN A 13 -9.32 0.01 16.42
N PHE A 14 -10.52 -0.36 15.99
CA PHE A 14 -11.55 0.54 15.48
C PHE A 14 -12.88 0.28 16.17
N ASP A 15 -13.66 1.34 16.37
CA ASP A 15 -15.04 1.27 16.84
C ASP A 15 -16.02 0.90 15.71
N ALA A 16 -17.31 0.78 16.05
CA ALA A 16 -18.37 0.45 15.09
C ALA A 16 -18.60 1.54 14.01
N SER A 17 -18.07 2.75 14.20
CA SER A 17 -18.09 3.83 13.20
C SER A 17 -16.87 3.82 12.28
N GLY A 18 -15.96 2.84 12.46
CA GLY A 18 -14.71 2.75 11.70
C GLY A 18 -13.65 3.77 12.13
N ARG A 19 -13.77 4.34 13.34
CA ARG A 19 -12.78 5.28 13.90
C ARG A 19 -11.92 4.59 14.95
N GLY A 20 -10.65 4.91 14.99
CA GLY A 20 -9.70 4.16 15.80
C GLY A 20 -8.25 4.54 15.53
N ARG A 21 -7.35 3.58 15.69
CA ARG A 21 -5.92 3.78 15.47
C ARG A 21 -5.19 2.47 15.16
N CYS A 22 -4.18 2.56 14.31
CA CYS A 22 -3.17 1.52 14.11
C CYS A 22 -1.81 1.94 14.67
N GLN A 23 -0.98 0.96 15.06
CA GLN A 23 0.39 1.24 15.51
C GLN A 23 1.33 1.61 14.33
N THR A 24 1.15 0.96 13.18
CA THR A 24 1.89 1.27 11.94
C THR A 24 0.94 1.40 10.77
N GLY A 25 1.23 2.32 9.84
CA GLY A 25 0.42 2.54 8.65
C GLY A 25 -0.92 3.22 8.90
N ASP A 26 -1.14 3.85 10.06
CA ASP A 26 -2.38 4.55 10.38
C ASP A 26 -2.68 5.66 9.37
N CYS A 27 -3.93 5.83 8.95
CA CYS A 27 -4.30 6.78 7.90
C CYS A 27 -5.32 7.80 8.41
N ASN A 28 -4.96 8.51 9.49
CA ASN A 28 -5.80 9.47 10.22
C ASN A 28 -6.93 8.82 11.04
N GLY A 29 -6.64 7.67 11.64
CA GLY A 29 -7.54 7.00 12.58
C GLY A 29 -8.84 6.50 11.98
N VAL A 30 -8.86 6.25 10.66
CA VAL A 30 -10.02 5.71 9.96
C VAL A 30 -9.73 4.32 9.39
N LEU A 31 -10.75 3.46 9.41
CA LEU A 31 -10.70 2.15 8.77
C LEU A 31 -10.55 2.30 7.25
N ASP A 32 -11.34 3.20 6.65
CA ASP A 32 -11.36 3.47 5.20
C ASP A 32 -10.46 4.66 4.84
N CYS A 33 -9.20 4.38 4.49
CA CYS A 33 -8.20 5.39 4.21
C CYS A 33 -8.60 6.30 3.03
N LYS A 34 -8.50 7.63 3.26
CA LYS A 34 -8.59 8.67 2.23
C LYS A 34 -7.27 9.44 2.05
N SER A 35 -6.26 9.07 2.83
CA SER A 35 -4.91 9.63 2.86
C SER A 35 -3.90 8.50 2.98
N TYR A 36 -2.62 8.79 2.71
CA TYR A 36 -1.54 7.84 2.92
C TYR A 36 -1.38 7.49 4.41
N GLY A 37 -0.81 6.30 4.65
CA GLY A 37 -0.52 5.81 5.99
C GLY A 37 0.72 6.47 6.59
N GLN A 38 0.74 6.59 7.92
CA GLN A 38 1.87 7.06 8.70
C GLN A 38 2.99 6.00 8.72
N ALA A 39 4.22 6.43 8.48
CA ALA A 39 5.42 5.61 8.60
C ALA A 39 5.61 5.05 10.04
N PRO A 40 6.21 3.85 10.22
CA PRO A 40 6.77 3.00 9.18
C PRO A 40 5.70 2.20 8.44
N ASN A 41 5.80 2.09 7.11
CA ASN A 41 4.98 1.17 6.31
C ASN A 41 5.67 0.72 5.02
N THR A 42 5.66 -0.58 4.75
CA THR A 42 6.09 -1.13 3.46
C THR A 42 5.03 -0.81 2.42
N LEU A 43 5.41 -0.15 1.33
CA LEU A 43 4.49 0.32 0.29
C LEU A 43 4.59 -0.55 -0.97
N ALA A 44 3.46 -0.99 -1.51
CA ALA A 44 3.32 -1.33 -2.92
C ALA A 44 2.83 -0.09 -3.66
N GLU A 45 3.68 0.51 -4.48
CA GLU A 45 3.33 1.68 -5.29
C GLU A 45 2.99 1.24 -6.71
N TYR A 46 1.97 1.87 -7.30
CA TYR A 46 1.57 1.58 -8.68
C TYR A 46 1.03 2.80 -9.41
N ALA A 47 1.28 2.81 -10.71
CA ALA A 47 0.73 3.77 -11.66
C ALA A 47 0.29 3.02 -12.92
N LEU A 48 -1.02 3.03 -13.19
CA LEU A 48 -1.63 2.27 -14.29
C LEU A 48 -1.69 3.09 -15.57
N GLN A 49 -1.50 2.44 -16.72
CA GLN A 49 -1.60 3.02 -18.06
C GLN A 49 -0.78 4.31 -18.22
N GLN A 50 0.50 4.24 -17.86
CA GLN A 50 1.41 5.37 -17.96
C GLN A 50 2.04 5.42 -19.37
N TYR A 51 3.35 5.67 -19.46
CA TYR A 51 4.07 5.70 -20.73
C TYR A 51 3.89 4.38 -21.49
N ALA A 52 3.65 4.48 -22.79
CA ALA A 52 3.44 3.34 -23.70
C ALA A 52 2.34 2.35 -23.25
N ASN A 53 1.30 2.82 -22.55
CA ASN A 53 0.22 2.00 -21.99
C ASN A 53 0.72 0.91 -21.02
N GLN A 54 1.87 1.13 -20.38
CA GLN A 54 2.44 0.21 -19.41
C GLN A 54 2.04 0.60 -17.99
N ASP A 55 1.85 -0.42 -17.16
CA ASP A 55 1.71 -0.26 -15.72
C ASP A 55 3.10 -0.29 -15.07
N PHE A 56 3.34 0.63 -14.15
CA PHE A 56 4.57 0.67 -13.36
C PHE A 56 4.23 0.29 -11.93
N ILE A 57 4.96 -0.68 -11.39
CA ILE A 57 4.79 -1.20 -10.03
C ILE A 57 6.15 -1.31 -9.34
N ASP A 58 6.19 -1.02 -8.04
CA ASP A 58 7.38 -1.19 -7.21
C ASP A 58 7.00 -1.47 -5.74
N ILE A 59 7.98 -1.96 -4.98
CA ILE A 59 7.91 -2.01 -3.51
C ILE A 59 8.87 -0.95 -2.99
N SER A 60 8.37 -0.08 -2.13
CA SER A 60 9.12 1.01 -1.52
C SER A 60 9.18 0.86 -0.01
N VAL A 61 10.39 1.04 0.51
CA VAL A 61 10.70 1.11 1.95
C VAL A 61 11.20 2.49 2.35
N ILE A 62 10.98 3.51 1.50
CA ILE A 62 11.40 4.89 1.78
C ILE A 62 10.68 5.45 3.02
N ASP A 63 9.42 5.06 3.20
CA ASP A 63 8.56 5.39 4.35
C ASP A 63 8.69 4.34 5.47
N GLY A 64 9.77 3.56 5.49
CA GLY A 64 10.05 2.51 6.48
C GLY A 64 9.53 1.13 6.10
N PHE A 65 9.72 0.15 7.00
CA PHE A 65 9.30 -1.23 6.81
C PHE A 65 8.46 -1.68 8.01
N ASN A 66 7.36 -2.40 7.76
CA ASN A 66 6.54 -2.98 8.82
C ASN A 66 6.13 -4.44 8.56
N ILE A 67 5.68 -4.76 7.35
CA ILE A 67 5.21 -6.09 6.97
C ILE A 67 5.96 -6.55 5.70
N PRO A 68 6.46 -7.79 5.63
CA PRO A 68 6.97 -8.38 4.40
C PRO A 68 5.88 -8.44 3.32
N MET A 69 6.21 -8.09 2.08
CA MET A 69 5.23 -7.98 1.01
C MET A 69 5.74 -8.65 -0.26
N GLU A 70 4.84 -9.34 -0.96
CA GLU A 70 5.03 -9.67 -2.38
C GLU A 70 4.05 -8.81 -3.19
N PHE A 71 4.53 -8.21 -4.27
CA PHE A 71 3.69 -7.54 -5.24
C PHE A 71 3.97 -8.09 -6.64
N SER A 72 2.95 -8.72 -7.23
CA SER A 72 3.03 -9.40 -8.52
C SER A 72 1.72 -9.30 -9.26
N SER A 73 1.79 -9.29 -10.59
CA SER A 73 0.59 -9.40 -11.44
C SER A 73 -0.06 -10.78 -11.30
N ALA A 74 -1.38 -10.80 -11.14
CA ALA A 74 -2.17 -12.03 -11.23
C ALA A 74 -2.45 -12.48 -12.68
N SER A 75 -2.15 -11.62 -13.67
CA SER A 75 -2.29 -11.95 -15.09
C SER A 75 -1.04 -12.67 -15.60
N GLY A 76 -1.21 -13.54 -16.61
CA GLY A 76 -0.08 -14.20 -17.28
C GLY A 76 0.79 -13.28 -18.15
N GLN A 77 0.40 -12.01 -18.33
CA GLN A 77 1.10 -11.05 -19.19
C GLN A 77 2.33 -10.41 -18.51
N CYS A 78 2.37 -10.46 -17.17
CA CYS A 78 3.51 -9.99 -16.38
C CYS A 78 3.78 -11.01 -15.26
N THR A 79 4.90 -11.71 -15.35
CA THR A 79 5.24 -12.85 -14.47
C THR A 79 6.29 -12.51 -13.42
N ARG A 80 6.89 -11.30 -13.49
CA ARG A 80 7.90 -10.87 -12.53
C ARG A 80 7.26 -10.65 -11.16
N LYS A 81 7.91 -11.19 -10.13
CA LYS A 81 7.56 -11.02 -8.73
C LYS A 81 8.48 -9.99 -8.07
N ILE A 82 7.93 -9.10 -7.27
CA ILE A 82 8.66 -8.13 -6.44
C ILE A 82 8.44 -8.53 -4.98
N ARG A 83 9.50 -8.67 -4.21
CA ARG A 83 9.49 -9.12 -2.81
C ARG A 83 10.58 -8.41 -2.02
#